data_AF-A0A2V5QUY7-F1
#
_entry.id   AF-A0A2V5QUY7-F1
#
_cell.length_a   1.000
_cell.length_b   1.000
_cell.length_c   1.000
_cell.angle_alpha   90.00
_cell.angle_beta   90.00
_cell.angle_gamma   90.00
#
_symmetry.space_group_name_H-M   'P 1'
#
loop_
_entity.id
_entity.type
_entity.pdbx_description
1 polymer ?
#
loop_
_entity_poly.entity_id
_entity_poly.type
_entity_poly.pdbx_seq_one_letter_code
_entity_poly.pdbx_strand_id
1 'polypeptide(L)'
;MAGYKPVKPYIIVNPIAGSIADLDLRLEQLRPLNASEMRVTQRAREAQNLAREAVRAGYDYIIAAGGDGTLNEVINGVATPSPATQRLCGNRATRHCK
;
A
#
# COMPACT_ATOMS: atom_id res chain seq x y z
N MET A 1 -22.16 -23.28 0.31
CA MET A 1 -22.08 -21.83 0.04
C MET A 1 -20.67 -21.39 0.41
N ALA A 2 -19.85 -20.98 -0.57
CA ALA A 2 -18.45 -20.59 -0.31
C ALA A 2 -18.45 -19.36 0.60
N GLY A 3 -17.83 -19.46 1.78
CA GLY A 3 -17.77 -18.39 2.76
C GLY A 3 -17.08 -17.16 2.19
N TYR A 4 -17.75 -16.01 2.27
CA TYR A 4 -17.14 -14.73 1.94
C TYR A 4 -16.09 -14.43 3.01
N LYS A 5 -14.80 -14.52 2.65
CA LYS A 5 -13.71 -14.08 3.53
C LYS A 5 -13.84 -12.56 3.66
N PRO A 6 -14.02 -12.01 4.88
CA PRO A 6 -14.02 -10.57 5.06
C PRO A 6 -12.65 -10.04 4.65
N VAL A 7 -12.63 -9.25 3.59
CA VAL A 7 -11.43 -8.57 3.11
C VAL A 7 -11.16 -7.37 4.00
N LYS A 8 -9.89 -7.10 4.30
CA LYS A 8 -9.48 -5.92 5.06
C LYS A 8 -8.78 -4.92 4.12
N PRO A 9 -9.50 -3.91 3.60
CA PRO A 9 -8.90 -2.90 2.74
C PRO A 9 -8.15 -1.86 3.58
N TYR A 10 -6.96 -1.49 3.12
CA TYR A 10 -6.14 -0.41 3.67
C TYR A 10 -5.97 0.69 2.62
N ILE A 11 -6.47 1.89 2.89
CA ILE A 11 -6.43 3.00 1.93
C ILE A 11 -5.30 3.96 2.29
N ILE A 12 -4.46 4.29 1.32
CA ILE A 12 -3.43 5.32 1.43
C ILE A 12 -3.80 6.47 0.48
N VAL A 13 -4.04 7.65 1.05
CA VAL A 13 -4.44 8.85 0.30
C VAL A 13 -3.28 9.83 0.27
N ASN A 14 -2.87 10.25 -0.92
CA ASN A 14 -1.90 11.34 -1.08
C ASN A 14 -2.58 12.59 -1.65
N PRO A 15 -2.93 13.58 -0.81
CA PRO A 15 -3.62 14.81 -1.22
C PRO A 15 -2.73 15.70 -2.11
N ILE A 16 -1.41 15.52 -2.07
CA ILE A 16 -0.45 16.33 -2.82
C ILE A 16 -0.25 15.78 -4.24
N ALA A 17 -0.52 14.49 -4.46
CA ALA A 17 -0.32 13.85 -5.75
C ALA A 17 -1.53 14.06 -6.68
N GLY A 18 -1.36 15.00 -7.60
CA GLY A 18 -2.39 15.45 -8.56
C GLY A 18 -3.05 16.74 -8.06
N SER A 19 -3.62 17.53 -8.99
CA SER A 19 -4.41 18.72 -8.65
C SER A 19 -5.69 18.30 -7.91
N ILE A 20 -5.57 18.02 -6.62
CA ILE A 20 -6.68 17.73 -5.73
C ILE A 20 -7.14 19.09 -5.22
N ALA A 21 -8.22 19.59 -5.82
CA ALA A 21 -8.86 20.81 -5.35
C ALA A 21 -9.53 20.63 -3.97
N ASP A 22 -9.91 19.38 -3.64
CA ASP A 22 -10.64 19.09 -2.41
C ASP A 22 -10.36 17.66 -1.91
N LEU A 23 -9.74 17.56 -0.74
CA LEU A 23 -9.45 16.30 -0.06
C LEU A 23 -10.76 15.66 0.46
N ASP A 24 -11.71 16.47 0.91
CA ASP A 24 -12.94 15.98 1.55
C ASP A 24 -13.83 15.26 0.54
N LEU A 25 -14.00 15.81 -0.67
CA LEU A 25 -14.71 15.13 -1.76
C LEU A 25 -14.12 13.76 -2.09
N ARG A 26 -12.79 13.63 -2.02
CA ARG A 26 -12.10 12.38 -2.32
C ARG A 26 -12.26 11.36 -1.19
N LEU A 27 -12.26 11.82 0.06
CA LEU A 27 -12.56 10.98 1.21
C LEU A 27 -14.00 10.46 1.16
N GLU A 28 -14.98 11.30 0.79
CA GLU A 28 -16.37 10.89 0.57
C GLU A 28 -16.49 9.77 -0.49
N GLN A 29 -15.78 9.91 -1.61
CA GLN A 29 -15.76 8.89 -2.67
C GLN A 29 -15.16 7.55 -2.23
N LEU A 30 -14.30 7.56 -1.20
CA LEU A 30 -13.64 6.37 -0.67
C LEU A 30 -14.45 5.70 0.45
N ARG A 31 -15.45 6.37 1.04
CA ARG A 31 -16.33 5.80 2.08
C ARG A 31 -16.99 4.48 1.69
N PRO A 32 -17.51 4.29 0.45
CA PRO A 32 -18.15 3.03 0.05
C PRO A 32 -17.21 1.83 0.03
N LEU A 33 -15.89 2.03 0.05
CA LEU A 33 -14.90 0.95 0.02
C LEU A 33 -14.77 0.21 1.35
N ASN A 34 -15.45 0.66 2.42
CA ASN A 34 -15.44 0.03 3.75
C ASN A 34 -14.03 -0.35 4.22
N ALA A 35 -13.09 0.59 4.08
CA ALA A 35 -11.72 0.35 4.49
C ALA A 35 -11.63 0.10 5.99
N SER A 36 -10.88 -0.92 6.36
CA SER A 36 -10.54 -1.18 7.76
C SER A 36 -9.69 -0.04 8.33
N GLU A 37 -8.85 0.57 7.49
CA GLU A 37 -8.02 1.70 7.89
C GLU A 37 -7.75 2.61 6.69
N MET A 38 -7.71 3.92 6.94
CA MET A 38 -7.41 4.94 5.95
C MET A 38 -6.34 5.88 6.51
N ARG A 39 -5.29 6.12 5.74
CA ARG A 39 -4.19 7.02 6.10
C ARG A 39 -3.94 8.05 5.02
N VAL A 40 -3.75 9.30 5.44
CA VAL A 40 -3.40 10.42 4.57
C VAL A 40 -1.89 10.69 4.69
N THR A 41 -1.17 10.73 3.56
CA THR A 41 0.26 11.04 3.52
C THR A 41 0.49 12.54 3.44
N GLN A 42 1.55 13.04 4.05
CA GLN A 42 1.92 14.46 4.09
C GLN A 42 3.24 14.77 3.40
N ARG A 43 4.08 13.74 3.18
CA ARG A 43 5.40 13.90 2.53
C ARG A 43 5.71 12.71 1.62
N ALA A 44 6.67 12.91 0.71
CA ALA A 44 7.18 11.85 -0.14
C ALA A 44 7.71 10.67 0.69
N ARG A 45 7.53 9.46 0.14
CA ARG A 45 7.94 8.15 0.70
C ARG A 45 7.14 7.69 1.92
N GLU A 46 6.13 8.43 2.37
CA GLU A 46 5.22 7.94 3.41
C GLU A 46 4.34 6.80 2.93
N ALA A 47 3.85 6.85 1.68
CA ALA A 47 3.00 5.79 1.15
C ALA A 47 3.75 4.44 1.12
N GLN A 48 5.06 4.48 0.86
CA GLN A 48 5.93 3.30 0.92
C GLN A 48 5.97 2.68 2.33
N ASN A 49 6.13 3.50 3.37
CA ASN A 49 6.20 3.00 4.75
C ASN A 49 4.85 2.44 5.21
N LEU A 50 3.77 3.15 4.91
CA LEU A 50 2.40 2.72 5.24
C LEU A 50 2.03 1.42 4.52
N ALA A 51 2.40 1.28 3.24
CA ALA A 51 2.17 0.03 2.49
C ALA A 51 2.94 -1.14 3.12
N ARG A 52 4.19 -0.91 3.55
CA ARG A 52 4.98 -1.93 4.26
C ARG A 52 4.34 -2.33 5.60
N GLU A 53 3.85 -1.36 6.36
CA GLU A 53 3.14 -1.60 7.62
C GLU A 53 1.84 -2.38 7.36
N ALA A 54 1.09 -2.02 6.32
CA ALA A 54 -0.14 -2.71 5.95
C ALA A 54 0.10 -4.18 5.57
N VAL A 55 1.15 -4.46 4.79
CA VAL A 55 1.54 -5.85 4.48
C VAL A 55 1.91 -6.62 5.76
N ARG A 56 2.66 -6.00 6.67
CA ARG A 56 3.05 -6.63 7.94
C ARG A 56 1.87 -6.87 8.89
N ALA A 57 0.88 -5.98 8.86
CA ALA A 57 -0.34 -6.09 9.64
C ALA A 57 -1.34 -7.11 9.04
N GLY A 58 -1.07 -7.66 7.86
CA GLY A 58 -1.89 -8.71 7.24
C GLY A 58 -3.16 -8.19 6.59
N TYR A 59 -3.15 -6.96 6.08
CA TYR A 59 -4.24 -6.45 5.24
C TYR A 59 -4.28 -7.17 3.89
N ASP A 60 -5.49 -7.46 3.38
CA ASP A 60 -5.68 -8.23 2.14
C ASP A 60 -5.51 -7.35 0.89
N TYR A 61 -5.90 -6.06 0.99
CA TYR A 61 -5.86 -5.12 -0.12
C TYR A 61 -5.27 -3.79 0.34
N ILE A 62 -4.41 -3.21 -0.50
CA ILE A 62 -3.91 -1.85 -0.33
C ILE A 62 -4.39 -1.03 -1.53
N ILE A 63 -5.07 0.08 -1.25
CA ILE A 63 -5.66 0.96 -2.25
C ILE A 63 -4.88 2.27 -2.22
N ALA A 64 -4.21 2.59 -3.33
CA ALA A 64 -3.49 3.85 -3.50
C ALA A 64 -4.43 4.90 -4.11
N ALA A 65 -4.77 5.94 -3.34
CA ALA A 65 -5.54 7.08 -3.78
C ALA A 65 -4.63 8.29 -3.98
N GLY A 66 -4.05 8.41 -5.17
CA GLY A 66 -3.15 9.49 -5.57
C GLY A 66 -2.71 9.34 -7.03
N GLY A 67 -1.75 10.15 -7.47
CA GLY A 67 -1.11 10.00 -8.78
C GLY A 67 -0.06 8.87 -8.84
N ASP A 68 0.62 8.73 -9.98
CA ASP A 68 1.58 7.65 -10.26
C ASP A 68 2.72 7.56 -9.25
N GLY A 69 3.19 8.70 -8.71
CA GLY A 69 4.20 8.71 -7.66
C GLY A 69 3.75 7.98 -6.39
N THR A 70 2.47 8.11 -6.03
CA THR A 70 1.88 7.42 -4.87
C THR A 70 1.79 5.92 -5.13
N LEU A 71 1.36 5.54 -6.33
CA LEU A 71 1.32 4.14 -6.74
C LEU A 71 2.73 3.51 -6.70
N ASN A 72 3.73 4.20 -7.24
CA ASN A 72 5.11 3.72 -7.24
C ASN A 72 5.64 3.54 -5.80
N GLU A 73 5.34 4.47 -4.89
CA GLU A 73 5.69 4.33 -3.48
C GLU A 73 5.02 3.10 -2.83
N VAL A 74 3.72 2.90 -3.06
CA VAL A 74 2.98 1.74 -2.53
C VAL A 74 3.56 0.44 -3.07
N ILE A 75 3.83 0.34 -4.38
CA ILE A 75 4.45 -0.85 -4.99
C ILE A 75 5.80 -1.15 -4.32
N ASN A 76 6.65 -0.13 -4.13
CA ASN A 76 7.94 -0.31 -3.47
C ASN A 76 7.80 -0.72 -1.99
N GLY A 77 6.71 -0.34 -1.32
CA GLY A 77 6.40 -0.74 0.05
C GLY A 77 6.00 -2.22 0.13
N VAL A 78 5.15 -2.66 -0.80
CA VAL A 78 4.68 -4.06 -0.91
C VAL A 78 5.79 -5.00 -1.38
N ALA A 79 6.58 -4.58 -2.37
CA ALA A 79 7.67 -5.36 -2.94
C ALA A 79 8.85 -5.55 -1.97
N THR A 80 8.93 -4.75 -0.89
CA THR A 80 9.95 -4.97 0.14
C THR A 80 9.57 -6.22 0.94
N PRO A 81 10.29 -7.36 0.83
CA PRO A 81 9.93 -8.56 1.55
C PRO A 81 10.07 -8.33 3.06
N SER A 82 9.21 -8.96 3.85
CA SER A 82 9.53 -9.17 5.27
C SER A 82 10.79 -10.04 5.37
N PRO A 83 11.66 -9.86 6.38
CA PRO A 83 12.81 -10.76 6.59
C PRO A 83 12.40 -12.24 6.76
N ALA A 84 11.12 -12.52 7.07
CA ALA A 84 10.59 -13.89 7.12
C ALA A 84 10.45 -14.54 5.73
N THR A 85 10.19 -13.77 4.67
CA THR A 85 10.05 -14.29 3.29
C THR A 85 11.40 -14.59 2.64
N GLN A 86 12.49 -13.95 3.09
CA GLN A 86 13.85 -14.26 2.62
C GLN A 86 14.35 -15.64 3.07
N ARG A 87 13.67 -16.33 3.99
CA ARG A 87 14.07 -17.66 4.44
C ARG A 87 13.64 -18.80 3.51
N LEU A 88 12.84 -18.52 2.47
CA LEU A 88 12.31 -19.53 1.53
C LEU A 88 13.03 -19.58 0.17
N CYS A 89 13.92 -18.64 -0.13
CA CYS A 89 14.83 -18.77 -1.27
C CYS A 89 16.26 -18.66 -0.74
N GLY A 90 16.97 -19.78 -0.76
CA GLY A 90 18.23 -19.98 -0.07
C GLY A 90 19.29 -18.92 -0.33
N ASN A 91 20.19 -18.78 0.64
CA ASN A 91 21.49 -18.12 0.56
C ASN A 91 22.12 -18.17 -0.83
N ARG A 92 21.90 -17.15 -1.66
CA ARG A 92 22.80 -16.78 -2.75
C ARG A 92 22.80 -15.27 -2.91
N ALA A 93 23.63 -14.65 -2.08
CA ALA A 93 24.23 -13.37 -2.42
C ALA A 93 24.81 -13.44 -3.84
N THR A 94 24.46 -12.43 -4.64
CA THR A 94 25.31 -11.83 -5.69
C THR A 94 26.21 -12.78 -6.48
N ARG A 95 25.71 -13.31 -7.60
CA ARG A 95 26.57 -13.54 -8.77
C ARG A 95 25.93 -12.92 -9.99
N HIS A 96 26.49 -11.77 -10.35
CA HIS A 96 26.48 -11.22 -11.69
C HIS A 96 26.92 -12.34 -12.64
N CYS A 97 26.09 -12.65 -13.64
CA CYS A 97 26.44 -13.56 -14.72
C CYS A 97 26.18 -12.83 -16.03
N LYS A 98 27.14 -11.99 -16.40
CA LYS A 98 27.67 -11.78 -17.75
C LYS A 98 29.09 -11.28 -17.61
#